data_AF-A0A3D5RLB5-F1
#
_entry.id   AF-A0A3D5RLB5-F1
#
_cell.length_a   1.000
_cell.length_b   1.000
_cell.length_c   1.000
_cell.angle_alpha   90.00
_cell.angle_beta   90.00
_cell.angle_gamma   90.00
#
_symmetry.space_group_name_H-M   'P 1'
#
loop_
_entity.id
_entity.type
_entity.pdbx_description
1 polymer ?
#
loop_
_entity_poly.entity_id
_entity_poly.type
_entity_poly.pdbx_seq_one_letter_code
_entity_poly.pdbx_strand_id
1 'polypeptide(L)'
;MNIFLFNASAFFSNLLWTVIGLIAFAFVMSVLVIVHEGGHFLAAKKAGILCHEFSVGMGPLICQKKKGETLYSIRAFPIGGYVSMAGEEIEDNILKGVEKVRLVIEKGRVNKIIVNLDNPKYQDLPIYNLGKYDLIGTKEALPDELFIEVKNDDEEQYNKLIVERNCLVNFEKKAEIQIAPYDRNFVNKPLLNRFFSVFAGPFMNFVLAVVVFFAIGLFTGYADTKHTVIGEVTYVENSNNTLEKGDEITSINGIATSSWDDISLIMAQIAAGGSNYTSKVHVTTKDGKDIYINPSVYVYTIELALLNDGTDDAIIGEYSANNSKTKAAIAGLMKNDKIIGIFAKNPKTGEIIDELKYDDDRVLTKSELLAFFQRETIEVGPDILIRYNRGGNISTSEPIEAYDKRTLNSQGITSTKVQLGITCRNKFNLVKLLYMPWVQTGQSITSIVKTLGLIFSNSRIGVDDLSGPVGIFTILKSAVQQGSLFTWMAVLSVNLGFVNLLPLPALDGGRLAFLVYEAITKKKPNAKVENIIHTVGFVLLMGLMVFICFNDVLRCIGR
;
A
#
# COMPACT_ATOMS: atom_id res chain seq x y z
N MET A 1 -40.81 -11.78 -11.15
CA MET A 1 -40.38 -12.15 -9.77
C MET A 1 -38.93 -12.61 -9.73
N ASN A 2 -38.49 -13.55 -10.58
CA ASN A 2 -37.11 -14.05 -10.59
C ASN A 2 -36.03 -13.00 -10.95
N ILE A 3 -36.27 -12.09 -11.89
CA ILE A 3 -35.31 -11.01 -12.24
C ILE A 3 -35.14 -10.01 -11.08
N PHE A 4 -36.23 -9.70 -10.37
CA PHE A 4 -36.22 -8.76 -9.24
C PHE A 4 -35.53 -9.38 -8.02
N LEU A 5 -35.76 -10.67 -7.74
CA LEU A 5 -35.07 -11.42 -6.69
C LEU A 5 -33.58 -11.65 -7.02
N PHE A 6 -33.24 -11.89 -8.29
CA PHE A 6 -31.85 -12.02 -8.74
C PHE A 6 -31.09 -10.70 -8.58
N ASN A 7 -31.66 -9.58 -9.03
CA ASN A 7 -31.08 -8.25 -8.86
C ASN A 7 -30.95 -7.86 -7.38
N ALA A 8 -31.93 -8.21 -6.54
CA ALA A 8 -31.83 -8.00 -5.10
C ALA A 8 -30.70 -8.83 -4.48
N SER A 9 -30.57 -10.12 -4.83
CA SER A 9 -29.51 -10.98 -4.31
C SER A 9 -28.10 -10.50 -4.71
N ALA A 10 -27.93 -10.08 -5.98
CA ALA A 10 -26.69 -9.50 -6.47
C ALA A 10 -26.38 -8.17 -5.76
N PHE A 11 -27.38 -7.32 -5.55
CA PHE A 11 -27.24 -6.07 -4.81
C PHE A 11 -26.81 -6.30 -3.36
N PHE A 12 -27.49 -7.18 -2.62
CA PHE A 12 -27.15 -7.50 -1.23
C PHE A 12 -25.75 -8.13 -1.11
N SER A 13 -25.38 -9.01 -2.05
CA SER A 13 -24.02 -9.58 -2.07
C SER A 13 -22.94 -8.51 -2.29
N ASN A 14 -23.16 -7.59 -3.22
CA ASN A 14 -22.24 -6.49 -3.48
C ASN A 14 -22.13 -5.52 -2.30
N LEU A 15 -23.26 -5.21 -1.65
CA LEU A 15 -23.29 -4.39 -0.45
C LEU A 15 -22.51 -5.06 0.69
N LEU A 16 -22.76 -6.35 0.92
CA LEU A 16 -22.06 -7.14 1.93
C LEU A 16 -20.54 -7.12 1.72
N TRP A 17 -20.07 -7.41 0.49
CA TRP A 17 -18.64 -7.37 0.18
C TRP A 17 -18.04 -5.96 0.31
N THR A 18 -18.83 -4.93 0.07
CA THR A 18 -18.39 -3.54 0.26
C THR A 18 -18.21 -3.22 1.75
N VAL A 19 -19.16 -3.64 2.61
CA VAL A 19 -19.05 -3.50 4.06
C VAL A 19 -17.87 -4.30 4.62
N ILE A 20 -17.72 -5.55 4.20
CA ILE A 20 -16.57 -6.40 4.58
C ILE A 20 -15.26 -5.76 4.13
N GLY A 21 -15.21 -5.25 2.90
CA GLY A 21 -14.06 -4.53 2.37
C GLY A 21 -13.71 -3.29 3.20
N LEU A 22 -14.70 -2.54 3.69
CA LEU A 22 -14.47 -1.34 4.51
C LEU A 22 -13.91 -1.72 5.88
N ILE A 23 -14.44 -2.77 6.49
CA ILE A 23 -13.93 -3.30 7.77
C ILE A 23 -12.49 -3.78 7.59
N ALA A 24 -12.20 -4.53 6.52
CA ALA A 24 -10.85 -5.01 6.22
C ALA A 24 -9.88 -3.86 5.92
N PHE A 25 -10.31 -2.84 5.17
CA PHE A 25 -9.53 -1.63 4.92
C PHE A 25 -9.18 -0.92 6.23
N ALA A 26 -10.18 -0.64 7.08
CA ALA A 26 -9.96 -0.02 8.37
C ALA A 26 -9.00 -0.84 9.23
N PHE A 27 -9.22 -2.16 9.32
CA PHE A 27 -8.35 -3.08 10.07
C PHE A 27 -6.90 -3.06 9.58
N VAL A 28 -6.67 -3.22 8.27
CA VAL A 28 -5.31 -3.18 7.69
C VAL A 28 -4.66 -1.85 8.00
N MET A 29 -5.32 -0.73 7.69
CA MET A 29 -4.75 0.60 7.93
C MET A 29 -4.46 0.87 9.41
N SER A 30 -5.33 0.43 10.33
CA SER A 30 -5.07 0.53 11.77
C SER A 30 -3.81 -0.25 12.17
N VAL A 31 -3.68 -1.51 11.74
CA VAL A 31 -2.53 -2.35 12.09
C VAL A 31 -1.23 -1.72 11.57
N LEU A 32 -1.23 -1.27 10.31
CA LEU A 32 -0.05 -0.63 9.70
C LEU A 32 0.37 0.61 10.48
N VAL A 33 -0.57 1.52 10.77
CA VAL A 33 -0.24 2.77 11.47
C VAL A 33 0.14 2.52 12.92
N ILE A 34 -0.56 1.65 13.66
CA ILE A 34 -0.22 1.34 15.05
C ILE A 34 1.19 0.76 15.17
N VAL A 35 1.58 -0.13 14.26
CA VAL A 35 2.93 -0.71 14.27
C VAL A 35 3.98 0.34 13.91
N HIS A 36 3.67 1.23 12.96
CA HIS A 36 4.50 2.37 12.60
C HIS A 36 4.70 3.34 13.78
N GLU A 37 3.62 3.86 14.36
CA GLU A 37 3.67 4.72 15.55
C GLU A 37 4.34 4.00 16.73
N GLY A 38 4.08 2.70 16.89
CA GLY A 38 4.74 1.85 17.89
C GLY A 38 6.26 1.84 17.74
N GLY A 39 6.77 1.89 16.52
CA GLY A 39 8.20 2.01 16.23
C GLY A 39 8.80 3.30 16.78
N HIS A 40 8.20 4.45 16.44
CA HIS A 40 8.62 5.75 16.97
C HIS A 40 8.57 5.77 18.49
N PHE A 41 7.45 5.33 19.06
CA PHE A 41 7.22 5.31 20.49
C PHE A 41 8.29 4.51 21.24
N LEU A 42 8.55 3.26 20.82
CA LEU A 42 9.50 2.38 21.48
C LEU A 42 10.93 2.94 21.40
N ALA A 43 11.33 3.47 20.25
CA ALA A 43 12.66 4.05 20.08
C ALA A 43 12.84 5.35 20.88
N ALA A 44 11.84 6.23 20.88
CA ALA A 44 11.84 7.47 21.63
C ALA A 44 11.93 7.23 23.14
N LYS A 45 11.13 6.29 23.66
CA LYS A 45 11.17 5.90 25.08
C LYS A 45 12.53 5.31 25.46
N LYS A 46 13.12 4.48 24.60
CA LYS A 46 14.47 3.94 24.81
C LYS A 46 15.55 5.02 24.78
N ALA A 47 15.38 6.07 23.97
CA ALA A 47 16.25 7.24 23.94
C ALA A 47 16.02 8.20 25.15
N GLY A 48 15.05 7.92 26.02
CA GLY A 48 14.66 8.75 27.14
C GLY A 48 13.94 10.03 26.72
N ILE A 49 13.32 10.05 25.55
CA ILE A 49 12.45 11.14 25.07
C ILE A 49 11.08 10.97 25.73
N LEU A 50 10.49 12.06 26.20
CA LEU A 50 9.14 12.02 26.74
C LEU A 50 8.14 11.92 25.58
N CYS A 51 7.24 10.94 25.64
CA CYS A 51 6.10 10.85 24.74
C CYS A 51 4.84 11.21 25.54
N HIS A 52 4.25 12.37 25.22
CA HIS A 52 3.06 12.88 25.92
C HIS A 52 1.86 11.98 25.68
N GLU A 53 1.65 11.57 24.42
CA GLU A 53 0.51 10.76 24.01
C GLU A 53 0.91 9.71 22.97
N PHE A 54 0.35 8.51 23.11
CA PHE A 54 0.30 7.48 22.09
C PHE A 54 -1.16 7.25 21.73
N SER A 55 -1.55 7.67 20.53
CA SER A 55 -2.94 7.63 20.07
C SER A 55 -3.13 6.56 19.01
N VAL A 56 -4.14 5.71 19.20
CA VAL A 56 -4.66 4.80 18.18
C VAL A 56 -5.90 5.43 17.56
N GLY A 57 -5.85 5.67 16.26
CA GLY A 57 -6.90 6.37 15.52
C GLY A 57 -6.81 7.90 15.63
N MET A 58 -7.77 8.56 14.98
CA MET A 58 -7.91 10.01 14.88
C MET A 58 -9.32 10.49 15.27
N GLY A 59 -9.47 11.81 15.46
CA GLY A 59 -10.74 12.46 15.78
C GLY A 59 -11.11 12.47 17.27
N PRO A 60 -12.42 12.52 17.59
CA PRO A 60 -12.90 12.63 18.97
C PRO A 60 -12.41 11.49 19.87
N LEU A 61 -12.05 11.84 21.10
CA LEU A 61 -11.58 10.90 22.09
C LEU A 61 -12.71 9.97 22.55
N ILE A 62 -12.52 8.65 22.43
CA ILE A 62 -13.43 7.65 23.00
C ILE A 62 -13.00 7.35 24.44
N CYS A 63 -11.75 6.95 24.61
CA CYS A 63 -11.21 6.63 25.91
C CYS A 63 -9.73 6.96 25.99
N GLN A 64 -9.28 7.20 27.22
CA GLN A 64 -7.91 7.59 27.50
C GLN A 64 -7.48 7.06 28.85
N LYS A 65 -6.24 6.60 28.95
CA LYS A 65 -5.67 6.14 30.21
C LYS A 65 -4.20 6.55 30.29
N LYS A 66 -3.81 7.22 31.37
CA LYS A 66 -2.41 7.51 31.67
C LYS A 66 -1.75 6.27 32.27
N LYS A 67 -0.61 5.86 31.72
CA LYS A 67 0.24 4.80 32.29
C LYS A 67 1.67 5.30 32.34
N GLY A 68 2.16 5.53 33.56
CA GLY A 68 3.43 6.24 33.79
C GLY A 68 3.32 7.70 33.33
N GLU A 69 4.27 8.14 32.53
CA GLU A 69 4.34 9.51 31.98
C GLU A 69 3.58 9.69 30.65
N THR A 70 3.15 8.59 30.01
CA THR A 70 2.50 8.62 28.69
C THR A 70 0.99 8.42 28.80
N LEU A 71 0.26 9.18 27.99
CA LEU A 71 -1.18 9.09 27.82
C LEU A 71 -1.50 8.15 26.65
N TYR A 72 -2.31 7.12 26.88
CA TYR A 72 -2.73 6.20 25.84
C TYR A 72 -4.18 6.50 25.47
N SER A 73 -4.43 6.79 24.19
CA SER A 73 -5.73 7.26 23.70
C SER A 73 -6.26 6.34 22.61
N ILE A 74 -7.57 6.10 22.65
CA ILE A 74 -8.32 5.48 21.55
C ILE A 74 -9.33 6.51 21.06
N ARG A 75 -9.31 6.76 19.75
CA ARG A 75 -10.16 7.76 19.09
C ARG A 75 -11.14 7.12 18.12
N ALA A 76 -12.17 7.88 17.76
CA ALA A 76 -13.33 7.37 17.04
C ALA A 76 -13.01 6.78 15.66
N PHE A 77 -12.10 7.40 14.91
CA PHE A 77 -11.74 6.91 13.59
C PHE A 77 -10.52 5.99 13.69
N PRO A 78 -10.64 4.70 13.36
CA PRO A 78 -9.53 3.74 13.46
C PRO A 78 -8.48 3.93 12.34
N ILE A 79 -8.64 4.95 11.51
CA ILE A 79 -7.72 5.28 10.43
C ILE A 79 -6.71 6.28 10.98
N GLY A 80 -5.46 5.84 11.12
CA GLY A 80 -4.37 6.67 11.62
C GLY A 80 -4.01 6.43 13.09
N GLY A 81 -3.20 7.33 13.61
CA GLY A 81 -2.60 7.31 14.94
C GLY A 81 -1.49 8.35 14.99
N TYR A 82 -0.97 8.63 16.17
CA TYR A 82 0.22 9.49 16.31
C TYR A 82 0.93 9.22 17.64
N VAL A 83 2.23 9.46 17.66
CA VAL A 83 3.03 9.63 18.86
C VAL A 83 3.39 11.11 19.03
N SER A 84 2.93 11.72 20.11
CA SER A 84 3.36 13.07 20.47
C SER A 84 4.67 13.00 21.25
N MET A 85 5.80 13.22 20.56
CA MET A 85 7.14 13.26 21.15
C MET A 85 7.50 14.69 21.54
N ALA A 86 7.97 14.85 22.78
CA ALA A 86 8.33 16.15 23.31
C ALA A 86 9.47 16.79 22.51
N GLY A 87 9.26 18.01 22.05
CA GLY A 87 10.20 18.82 21.28
C GLY A 87 10.31 18.41 19.82
N GLU A 88 9.46 17.54 19.31
CA GLU A 88 9.44 17.23 17.88
C GLU A 88 8.78 18.36 17.05
N GLU A 89 7.87 19.13 17.66
CA GLU A 89 7.24 20.29 17.05
C GLU A 89 7.61 21.57 17.80
N ILE A 90 7.95 22.65 17.08
CA ILE A 90 8.41 23.92 17.66
C ILE A 90 7.26 24.71 18.33
N GLU A 91 6.01 24.27 18.18
CA GLU A 91 4.87 24.81 18.93
C GLU A 91 4.77 24.27 20.37
N ASP A 92 5.69 23.39 20.80
CA ASP A 92 5.78 22.83 22.17
C ASP A 92 6.18 23.83 23.26
N ASN A 93 6.10 25.13 23.00
CA ASN A 93 5.92 26.02 24.12
C ASN A 93 4.46 25.89 24.61
N ILE A 94 4.26 24.90 25.47
CA ILE A 94 3.02 24.48 26.13
C ILE A 94 2.23 25.69 26.70
N LEU A 95 2.89 26.80 27.07
CA LEU A 95 2.21 27.98 27.61
C LEU A 95 2.20 29.19 26.64
N LYS A 96 2.51 28.97 25.35
CA LYS A 96 2.51 30.04 24.35
C LYS A 96 1.09 30.54 24.10
N GLY A 97 0.89 31.85 24.23
CA GLY A 97 -0.43 32.48 24.10
C GLY A 97 -1.34 32.27 25.32
N VAL A 98 -0.84 31.64 26.40
CA VAL A 98 -1.55 31.56 27.68
C VAL A 98 -1.23 32.80 28.49
N GLU A 99 -2.26 33.54 28.91
CA GLU A 99 -2.08 34.76 29.72
C GLU A 99 -2.34 34.52 31.21
N LYS A 100 -3.23 33.58 31.55
CA LYS A 100 -3.64 33.30 32.93
C LYS A 100 -3.62 31.81 33.22
N VAL A 101 -3.18 31.45 34.43
CA VAL A 101 -3.08 30.06 34.89
C VAL A 101 -3.50 29.93 36.35
N ARG A 102 -3.92 28.74 36.77
CA ARG A 102 -3.96 28.36 38.20
C ARG A 102 -2.80 27.42 38.49
N LEU A 103 -2.24 27.48 39.69
CA LEU A 103 -1.08 26.67 40.08
C LEU A 103 -1.41 25.77 41.27
N VAL A 104 -0.97 24.52 41.20
CA VAL A 104 -0.91 23.63 42.36
C VAL A 104 0.51 23.64 42.87
N ILE A 105 0.71 24.25 44.05
CA ILE A 105 2.01 24.41 44.68
C ILE A 105 2.10 23.43 45.85
N GLU A 106 3.08 22.54 45.83
CA GLU A 106 3.36 21.59 46.90
C GLU A 106 4.81 21.76 47.35
N LYS A 107 5.05 21.85 48.66
CA LYS A 107 6.40 22.04 49.24
C LYS A 107 7.18 23.22 48.62
N GLY A 108 6.48 24.29 48.26
CA GLY A 108 7.09 25.51 47.69
C GLY A 108 7.48 25.41 46.21
N ARG A 109 7.07 24.34 45.51
CA ARG A 109 7.33 24.14 44.08
C ARG A 109 6.03 23.91 43.32
N VAL A 110 6.00 24.33 42.06
CA VAL A 110 4.83 24.17 41.19
C VAL A 110 4.80 22.72 40.66
N ASN A 111 3.80 21.97 41.11
CA ASN A 111 3.57 20.57 40.70
C ASN A 111 2.59 20.48 39.54
N LYS A 112 1.65 21.43 39.43
CA LYS A 112 0.72 21.49 38.29
C LYS A 112 0.45 22.92 37.83
N ILE A 113 0.32 23.08 36.52
CA ILE A 113 -0.10 24.30 35.83
C ILE A 113 -1.43 24.05 35.16
N ILE A 114 -2.47 24.78 35.56
CA ILE A 114 -3.82 24.62 35.05
C ILE A 114 -4.10 25.76 34.08
N VAL A 115 -4.09 25.45 32.78
CA VAL A 115 -4.40 26.39 31.70
C VAL A 115 -5.91 26.49 31.52
N ASN A 116 -6.64 25.38 31.69
CA ASN A 116 -8.09 25.38 31.67
C ASN A 116 -8.69 25.94 32.97
N LEU A 117 -8.96 27.25 32.98
CA LEU A 117 -9.49 27.95 34.15
C LEU A 117 -10.90 27.52 34.55
N ASP A 118 -11.66 26.92 33.64
CA ASP A 118 -13.04 26.44 33.84
C ASP A 118 -13.10 25.02 34.43
N ASN A 119 -11.95 24.37 34.67
CA ASN A 119 -11.92 23.02 35.20
C ASN A 119 -12.53 22.97 36.61
N PRO A 120 -13.65 22.26 36.82
CA PRO A 120 -14.38 22.25 38.11
C PRO A 120 -13.54 21.72 39.28
N LYS A 121 -12.51 20.91 39.00
CA LYS A 121 -11.62 20.37 40.03
C LYS A 121 -10.69 21.43 40.67
N TYR A 122 -10.46 22.54 39.97
CA TYR A 122 -9.43 23.51 40.32
C TYR A 122 -9.99 24.93 40.53
N GLN A 123 -11.31 25.07 40.66
CA GLN A 123 -11.98 26.37 40.80
C GLN A 123 -11.59 27.14 42.07
N ASP A 124 -11.18 26.43 43.12
CA ASP A 124 -10.80 27.01 44.41
C ASP A 124 -9.38 27.61 44.43
N LEU A 125 -8.56 27.35 43.40
CA LEU A 125 -7.17 27.83 43.34
C LEU A 125 -7.11 29.28 42.83
N PRO A 126 -6.21 30.14 43.32
CA PRO A 126 -6.07 31.50 42.78
C PRO A 126 -5.69 31.51 41.28
N ILE A 127 -6.14 32.54 40.56
CA ILE A 127 -5.76 32.80 39.17
C ILE A 127 -4.56 33.76 39.16
N TYR A 128 -3.55 33.39 38.41
CA TYR A 128 -2.33 34.17 38.24
C TYR A 128 -2.19 34.65 36.80
N ASN A 129 -1.69 35.87 36.60
CA ASN A 129 -1.20 36.34 35.31
C ASN A 129 0.19 35.77 35.04
N LEU A 130 0.39 35.22 33.85
CA LEU A 130 1.61 34.56 33.42
C LEU A 130 2.61 35.57 32.87
N GLY A 131 3.82 35.58 33.44
CA GLY A 131 4.96 36.36 32.99
C GLY A 131 5.92 35.51 32.13
N LYS A 132 7.23 35.65 32.38
CA LYS A 132 8.22 34.78 31.73
C LYS A 132 8.27 33.41 32.38
N TYR A 133 8.73 32.43 31.63
CA TYR A 133 8.92 31.08 32.16
C TYR A 133 10.02 30.37 31.37
N ASP A 134 10.62 29.37 32.02
CA ASP A 134 11.47 28.38 31.39
C ASP A 134 11.11 27.01 31.97
N LEU A 135 10.50 26.17 31.15
CA LEU A 135 10.05 24.82 31.52
C LEU A 135 10.96 23.73 30.92
N ILE A 136 12.00 24.13 30.19
CA ILE A 136 12.94 23.21 29.53
C ILE A 136 14.24 23.18 30.34
N GLY A 137 14.75 24.35 30.73
CA GLY A 137 16.04 24.50 31.40
C GLY A 137 17.23 24.17 30.49
N THR A 138 18.38 23.96 31.09
CA THR A 138 19.65 23.64 30.42
C THR A 138 20.00 22.16 30.58
N LYS A 139 21.15 21.80 29.99
CA LYS A 139 21.69 20.44 30.01
C LYS A 139 22.05 19.95 31.43
N GLU A 140 22.31 20.86 32.36
CA GLU A 140 22.72 20.53 33.73
C GLU A 140 21.53 20.07 34.59
N ALA A 141 20.32 20.43 34.16
CA ALA A 141 19.05 20.00 34.74
C ALA A 141 18.99 20.22 36.26
N LEU A 142 19.42 21.42 36.67
CA LEU A 142 19.57 21.79 38.08
C LEU A 142 18.18 21.81 38.76
N PRO A 143 18.08 21.49 40.06
CA PRO A 143 16.80 21.38 40.75
C PRO A 143 15.94 22.66 40.73
N ASP A 144 16.56 23.83 40.64
CA ASP A 144 15.89 25.14 40.73
C ASP A 144 15.86 25.90 39.41
N GLU A 145 16.13 25.18 38.32
CA GLU A 145 16.31 25.76 37.00
C GLU A 145 14.99 26.11 36.32
N LEU A 146 14.00 25.22 36.44
CA LEU A 146 12.71 25.41 35.80
C LEU A 146 11.90 26.40 36.61
N PHE A 147 11.33 27.40 35.94
CA PHE A 147 10.60 28.46 36.63
C PHE A 147 9.43 28.99 35.84
N ILE A 148 8.51 29.61 36.58
CA ILE A 148 7.38 30.36 36.06
C ILE A 148 7.27 31.66 36.87
N GLU A 149 7.17 32.78 36.17
CA GLU A 149 6.88 34.08 36.78
C GLU A 149 5.39 34.31 36.75
N VAL A 150 4.81 34.59 37.91
CA VAL A 150 3.38 34.83 38.06
C VAL A 150 3.11 36.03 38.93
N LYS A 151 2.01 36.75 38.67
CA LYS A 151 1.51 37.80 39.55
C LYS A 151 0.01 37.64 39.80
N ASN A 152 -0.45 38.03 40.98
CA ASN A 152 -1.87 38.20 41.25
C ASN A 152 -2.40 39.45 40.54
N ASP A 153 -3.73 39.55 40.35
CA ASP A 153 -4.34 40.76 39.76
C ASP A 153 -4.07 42.02 40.62
N ASP A 154 -3.89 41.85 41.94
CA ASP A 154 -3.62 42.93 42.89
C ASP A 154 -2.13 43.28 43.08
N GLU A 155 -1.22 42.56 42.41
CA GLU A 155 0.23 42.73 42.57
C GLU A 155 0.88 43.35 41.32
N GLU A 156 1.76 44.34 41.51
CA GLU A 156 2.51 44.95 40.40
C GLU A 156 3.72 44.11 39.96
N GLN A 157 4.31 43.33 40.87
CA GLN A 157 5.53 42.56 40.62
C GLN A 157 5.25 41.10 40.33
N TYR A 158 6.08 40.50 39.47
CA TYR A 158 6.05 39.06 39.21
C TYR A 158 6.89 38.31 40.22
N ASN A 159 6.30 37.27 40.82
CA ASN A 159 6.96 36.33 41.69
C ASN A 159 7.47 35.14 40.87
N LYS A 160 8.77 34.86 40.99
CA LYS A 160 9.40 33.70 40.34
C LYS A 160 9.20 32.46 41.20
N LEU A 161 8.47 31.48 40.68
CA LEU A 161 8.24 30.19 41.32
C LEU A 161 9.03 29.10 40.61
N ILE A 162 9.59 28.18 41.39
CA ILE A 162 10.33 27.02 40.88
C ILE A 162 9.32 25.94 40.46
N VAL A 163 9.53 25.34 39.31
CA VAL A 163 8.66 24.32 38.72
C VAL A 163 9.30 22.95 38.85
N GLU A 164 8.52 21.95 39.28
CA GLU A 164 9.00 20.56 39.33
C GLU A 164 9.25 19.99 37.93
N ARG A 165 10.28 19.14 37.80
CA ARG A 165 10.63 18.51 36.51
C ARG A 165 9.54 17.60 35.93
N ASN A 166 8.69 17.07 36.79
CA ASN A 166 7.53 16.25 36.43
C ASN A 166 6.21 17.02 36.54
N CYS A 167 6.26 18.36 36.55
CA CYS A 167 5.07 19.21 36.60
C CYS A 167 4.09 18.85 35.48
N LEU A 168 2.80 18.79 35.83
CA LEU A 168 1.73 18.46 34.91
C LEU A 168 1.01 19.71 34.43
N VAL A 169 0.67 19.77 33.16
CA VAL A 169 -0.09 20.87 32.54
C VAL A 169 -1.46 20.37 32.10
N ASN A 170 -2.52 21.10 32.48
CA ASN A 170 -3.90 20.79 32.14
C ASN A 170 -4.49 21.81 31.17
N PHE A 171 -4.72 21.39 29.92
CA PHE A 171 -5.31 22.21 28.84
C PHE A 171 -6.80 22.00 28.62
N GLU A 172 -7.27 20.76 28.81
CA GLU A 172 -8.65 20.37 28.57
C GLU A 172 -9.28 19.76 29.82
N LYS A 173 -10.58 19.50 29.80
CA LYS A 173 -11.34 19.00 30.96
C LYS A 173 -10.83 17.68 31.57
N LYS A 174 -9.96 16.90 30.90
CA LYS A 174 -9.56 15.56 31.38
C LYS A 174 -8.07 15.22 31.31
N ALA A 175 -7.29 15.72 30.34
CA ALA A 175 -5.90 15.28 30.16
C ALA A 175 -4.88 16.20 30.86
N GLU A 176 -3.92 15.58 31.55
CA GLU A 176 -2.76 16.25 32.17
C GLU A 176 -1.49 15.73 31.49
N ILE A 177 -0.81 16.57 30.72
CA ILE A 177 0.48 16.23 30.08
C ILE A 177 1.64 16.66 30.98
N GLN A 178 2.73 15.92 31.00
CA GLN A 178 3.91 16.31 31.77
C GLN A 178 4.77 17.29 30.96
N ILE A 179 5.39 18.29 31.59
CA ILE A 179 6.40 19.12 30.93
C ILE A 179 7.61 18.27 30.53
N ALA A 180 8.39 18.74 29.55
CA ALA A 180 9.56 18.04 29.04
C ALA A 180 10.84 18.84 29.30
N PRO A 181 11.57 18.53 30.39
CA PRO A 181 12.89 19.13 30.65
C PRO A 181 13.88 18.84 29.52
N TYR A 182 15.00 19.59 29.50
CA TYR A 182 16.02 19.57 28.46
C TYR A 182 16.45 18.16 28.06
N ASP A 183 16.74 17.31 29.04
CA ASP A 183 17.22 15.94 28.85
C ASP A 183 16.15 14.99 28.32
N ARG A 184 14.87 15.36 28.40
CA ARG A 184 13.71 14.57 27.93
C ARG A 184 13.19 15.03 26.56
N ASN A 185 13.72 16.12 26.03
CA ASN A 185 13.27 16.76 24.79
C ASN A 185 14.03 16.22 23.57
N PHE A 186 13.30 15.94 22.48
CA PHE A 186 13.82 15.39 21.23
C PHE A 186 14.99 16.22 20.67
N VAL A 187 14.85 17.54 20.51
CA VAL A 187 15.84 18.45 19.89
C VAL A 187 17.19 18.44 20.61
N ASN A 188 17.17 18.10 21.90
CA ASN A 188 18.33 18.10 22.79
C ASN A 188 19.01 16.74 22.89
N LYS A 189 18.42 15.69 22.32
CA LYS A 189 19.05 14.36 22.28
C LYS A 189 20.19 14.31 21.26
N PRO A 190 21.18 13.43 21.49
CA PRO A 190 22.20 13.11 20.49
C PRO A 190 21.58 12.75 19.14
N LEU A 191 22.28 13.09 18.06
CA LEU A 191 21.80 12.91 16.69
C LEU A 191 21.34 11.48 16.40
N LEU A 192 22.08 10.46 16.83
CA LEU A 192 21.70 9.06 16.63
C LEU A 192 20.40 8.70 17.36
N ASN A 193 20.18 9.23 18.56
CA ASN A 193 18.95 8.98 19.31
C ASN A 193 17.74 9.61 18.60
N ARG A 194 17.89 10.83 18.07
CA ARG A 194 16.86 11.47 17.24
C ARG A 194 16.61 10.68 15.95
N PHE A 195 17.68 10.32 15.25
CA PHE A 195 17.62 9.56 14.00
C PHE A 195 16.87 8.24 14.19
N PHE A 196 17.25 7.42 15.19
CA PHE A 196 16.58 6.15 15.42
C PHE A 196 15.15 6.31 15.95
N SER A 197 14.83 7.40 16.65
CA SER A 197 13.45 7.67 17.08
C SER A 197 12.52 7.95 15.90
N VAL A 198 13.02 8.65 14.86
CA VAL A 198 12.26 8.89 13.63
C VAL A 198 12.32 7.68 12.69
N PHE A 199 13.49 7.06 12.50
CA PHE A 199 13.64 5.92 11.58
C PHE A 199 12.88 4.67 12.03
N ALA A 200 12.68 4.47 13.34
CA ALA A 200 12.05 3.27 13.86
C ALA A 200 10.60 3.07 13.38
N GLY A 201 9.84 4.14 13.13
CA GLY A 201 8.47 4.00 12.62
C GLY A 201 8.40 3.35 11.24
N PRO A 202 9.01 3.96 10.21
CA PRO A 202 9.08 3.35 8.88
C PRO A 202 9.74 1.97 8.91
N PHE A 203 10.78 1.78 9.72
CA PHE A 203 11.45 0.49 9.88
C PHE A 203 10.52 -0.62 10.37
N MET A 204 9.65 -0.34 11.34
CA MET A 204 8.73 -1.33 11.91
C MET A 204 7.70 -1.85 10.90
N ASN A 205 7.40 -1.10 9.83
CA ASN A 205 6.56 -1.61 8.74
C ASN A 205 7.28 -2.69 7.92
N PHE A 206 8.59 -2.57 7.68
CA PHE A 206 9.34 -3.66 7.04
C PHE A 206 9.39 -4.91 7.94
N VAL A 207 9.55 -4.72 9.25
CA VAL A 207 9.47 -5.80 10.24
C VAL A 207 8.10 -6.47 10.21
N LEU A 208 7.02 -5.68 10.17
CA LEU A 208 5.65 -6.20 10.06
C LEU A 208 5.47 -7.02 8.79
N ALA A 209 5.93 -6.53 7.64
CA ALA A 209 5.86 -7.28 6.39
C ALA A 209 6.55 -8.65 6.49
N VAL A 210 7.76 -8.71 7.06
CA VAL A 210 8.48 -9.96 7.29
C VAL A 210 7.69 -10.91 8.20
N VAL A 211 7.10 -10.39 9.29
CA VAL A 211 6.28 -11.18 10.21
C VAL A 211 5.02 -11.72 9.53
N VAL A 212 4.35 -10.91 8.71
CA VAL A 212 3.14 -11.31 7.97
C VAL A 212 3.48 -12.36 6.91
N PHE A 213 4.55 -12.17 6.13
CA PHE A 213 5.02 -13.16 5.16
C PHE A 213 5.48 -14.47 5.82
N PHE A 214 6.11 -14.39 6.99
CA PHE A 214 6.44 -15.56 7.79
C PHE A 214 5.19 -16.31 8.22
N ALA A 215 4.17 -15.61 8.73
CA ALA A 215 2.90 -16.22 9.11
C ALA A 215 2.21 -16.88 7.91
N ILE A 216 2.18 -16.22 6.74
CA ILE A 216 1.65 -16.80 5.50
C ILE A 216 2.40 -18.10 5.17
N GLY A 217 3.74 -18.06 5.10
CA GLY A 217 4.56 -19.24 4.80
C GLY A 217 4.39 -20.38 5.80
N LEU A 218 4.09 -20.08 7.06
CA LEU A 218 3.81 -21.08 8.08
C LEU A 218 2.49 -21.83 7.81
N PHE A 219 1.44 -21.12 7.39
CA PHE A 219 0.13 -21.72 7.14
C PHE A 219 -0.04 -22.29 5.73
N THR A 220 0.52 -21.64 4.71
CA THR A 220 0.35 -22.04 3.31
C THR A 220 1.49 -22.92 2.79
N GLY A 221 2.66 -22.90 3.44
CA GLY A 221 3.88 -23.51 2.92
C GLY A 221 4.42 -22.78 1.69
N TYR A 222 5.35 -23.43 1.00
CA TYR A 222 6.02 -22.91 -0.19
C TYR A 222 5.91 -23.90 -1.36
N ALA A 223 5.90 -23.39 -2.59
CA ALA A 223 5.89 -24.23 -3.79
C ALA A 223 7.04 -25.25 -3.80
N ASP A 224 6.70 -26.51 -4.04
CA ASP A 224 7.61 -27.64 -4.17
C ASP A 224 8.11 -27.78 -5.62
N THR A 225 8.89 -26.80 -6.07
CA THR A 225 9.32 -26.69 -7.48
C THR A 225 10.22 -27.84 -7.96
N LYS A 226 10.74 -28.67 -7.04
CA LYS A 226 11.56 -29.83 -7.38
C LYS A 226 10.75 -31.02 -7.91
N HIS A 227 9.42 -30.97 -7.78
CA HIS A 227 8.52 -32.02 -8.22
C HIS A 227 7.45 -31.43 -9.13
N THR A 228 6.83 -32.27 -9.95
CA THR A 228 5.80 -31.90 -10.92
C THR A 228 4.38 -32.17 -10.42
N VAL A 229 4.20 -32.16 -9.09
CA VAL A 229 2.92 -32.49 -8.46
C VAL A 229 1.98 -31.29 -8.46
N ILE A 230 0.77 -31.50 -8.96
CA ILE A 230 -0.29 -30.49 -9.03
C ILE A 230 -0.85 -30.20 -7.65
N GLY A 231 -0.92 -28.91 -7.30
CA GLY A 231 -1.50 -28.39 -6.07
C GLY A 231 -3.00 -28.15 -6.18
N GLU A 232 -3.42 -27.42 -7.21
CA GLU A 232 -4.82 -27.13 -7.53
C GLU A 232 -5.00 -27.10 -9.05
N VAL A 233 -6.23 -27.39 -9.49
CA VAL A 233 -6.67 -27.35 -10.89
C VAL A 233 -7.86 -26.43 -11.00
N THR A 234 -7.77 -25.43 -11.86
CA THR A 234 -8.86 -24.55 -12.26
C THR A 234 -9.69 -25.25 -13.33
N TYR A 235 -10.99 -25.35 -13.10
CA TYR A 235 -11.93 -25.91 -14.07
C TYR A 235 -11.90 -25.13 -15.38
N VAL A 236 -11.91 -25.87 -16.50
CA VAL A 236 -12.02 -25.31 -17.85
C VAL A 236 -13.27 -25.90 -18.49
N GLU A 237 -14.23 -25.05 -18.84
CA GLU A 237 -15.49 -25.47 -19.44
C GLU A 237 -15.24 -26.12 -20.82
N ASN A 238 -16.01 -27.15 -21.17
CA ASN A 238 -15.87 -27.93 -22.41
C ASN A 238 -14.46 -28.50 -22.68
N SER A 239 -13.59 -28.55 -21.67
CA SER A 239 -12.32 -29.26 -21.76
C SER A 239 -12.52 -30.72 -21.33
N ASN A 240 -11.79 -31.63 -21.97
CA ASN A 240 -11.63 -33.00 -21.47
C ASN A 240 -10.58 -33.06 -20.35
N ASN A 241 -10.42 -31.97 -19.58
CA ASN A 241 -9.42 -31.89 -18.53
C ASN A 241 -9.83 -32.77 -17.35
N THR A 242 -9.09 -33.87 -17.17
CA THR A 242 -9.26 -34.82 -16.06
C THR A 242 -8.09 -34.75 -15.06
N LEU A 243 -7.30 -33.68 -15.13
CA LEU A 243 -6.26 -33.41 -14.15
C LEU A 243 -6.89 -33.12 -12.79
N GLU A 244 -6.28 -33.69 -11.77
CA GLU A 244 -6.72 -33.54 -10.39
C GLU A 244 -5.57 -33.09 -9.49
N LYS A 245 -5.94 -32.53 -8.33
CA LYS A 245 -4.98 -32.23 -7.28
C LYS A 245 -4.24 -33.51 -6.88
N GLY A 246 -2.92 -33.46 -6.94
CA GLY A 246 -2.04 -34.57 -6.61
C GLY A 246 -1.47 -35.32 -7.81
N ASP A 247 -2.00 -35.12 -9.02
CA ASP A 247 -1.43 -35.70 -10.25
C ASP A 247 0.03 -35.22 -10.43
N GLU A 248 0.90 -36.11 -10.94
CA GLU A 248 2.32 -35.82 -11.21
C GLU A 248 2.55 -35.78 -12.72
N ILE A 249 2.99 -34.63 -13.25
CA ILE A 249 3.20 -34.44 -14.69
C ILE A 249 4.55 -35.01 -15.10
N THR A 250 4.57 -35.89 -16.10
CA THR A 250 5.79 -36.51 -16.63
C THR A 250 6.24 -35.88 -17.94
N SER A 251 5.31 -35.32 -18.74
CA SER A 251 5.64 -34.59 -19.96
C SER A 251 4.57 -33.59 -20.36
N ILE A 252 4.99 -32.56 -21.09
CA ILE A 252 4.13 -31.57 -21.75
C ILE A 252 4.55 -31.50 -23.22
N ASN A 253 3.60 -31.73 -24.14
CA ASN A 253 3.82 -31.80 -25.59
C ASN A 253 4.98 -32.76 -25.96
N GLY A 254 5.07 -33.90 -25.27
CA GLY A 254 6.16 -34.88 -25.45
C GLY A 254 7.51 -34.48 -24.86
N ILE A 255 7.66 -33.26 -24.32
CA ILE A 255 8.86 -32.82 -23.61
C ILE A 255 8.78 -33.31 -22.17
N ALA A 256 9.75 -34.12 -21.74
CA ALA A 256 9.79 -34.66 -20.38
C ALA A 256 9.97 -33.55 -19.33
N THR A 257 9.28 -33.69 -18.19
CA THR A 257 9.34 -32.72 -17.08
C THR A 257 9.80 -33.42 -15.80
N SER A 258 10.86 -32.88 -15.17
CA SER A 258 11.39 -33.39 -13.89
C SER A 258 11.17 -32.43 -12.74
N SER A 259 10.93 -31.14 -13.04
CA SER A 259 10.70 -30.08 -12.08
C SER A 259 9.56 -29.16 -12.53
N TRP A 260 9.03 -28.38 -11.58
CA TRP A 260 8.05 -27.33 -11.91
C TRP A 260 8.67 -26.18 -12.71
N ASP A 261 9.99 -25.99 -12.59
CA ASP A 261 10.73 -25.01 -13.37
C ASP A 261 10.74 -25.43 -14.86
N ASP A 262 10.86 -26.73 -15.16
CA ASP A 262 10.75 -27.26 -16.54
C ASP A 262 9.36 -26.99 -17.12
N ILE A 263 8.31 -27.24 -16.34
CA ILE A 263 6.91 -26.94 -16.74
C ILE A 263 6.78 -25.46 -17.08
N SER A 264 7.29 -24.59 -16.20
CA SER A 264 7.22 -23.13 -16.39
C SER A 264 7.97 -22.69 -17.64
N LEU A 265 9.14 -23.27 -17.92
CA LEU A 265 9.95 -23.00 -19.12
C LEU A 265 9.22 -23.45 -20.40
N ILE A 266 8.67 -24.66 -20.41
CA ILE A 266 7.91 -25.18 -21.56
C ILE A 266 6.70 -24.29 -21.84
N MET A 267 5.96 -23.88 -20.80
CA MET A 267 4.83 -22.96 -20.96
C MET A 267 5.26 -21.59 -21.48
N ALA A 268 6.42 -21.08 -21.05
CA ALA A 268 6.98 -19.83 -21.56
C ALA A 268 7.39 -19.94 -23.04
N GLN A 269 7.98 -21.07 -23.45
CA GLN A 269 8.30 -21.35 -24.86
C GLN A 269 7.03 -21.43 -25.72
N ILE A 270 6.00 -22.11 -25.22
CA ILE A 270 4.67 -22.15 -25.87
C ILE A 270 4.11 -20.73 -26.04
N ALA A 271 4.23 -19.88 -25.01
CA ALA A 271 3.75 -18.49 -25.05
C ALA A 271 4.54 -17.58 -26.01
N ALA A 272 5.82 -17.87 -26.25
CA ALA A 272 6.73 -17.05 -27.05
C ALA A 272 6.56 -17.19 -28.58
N GLY A 273 5.83 -18.20 -29.07
CA GLY A 273 5.54 -18.35 -30.51
C GLY A 273 6.47 -19.30 -31.27
N GLY A 274 5.92 -19.91 -32.33
CA GLY A 274 6.54 -20.88 -33.25
C GLY A 274 5.48 -21.63 -34.09
N SER A 275 5.86 -22.45 -35.07
CA SER A 275 4.92 -23.19 -35.96
C SER A 275 4.01 -24.22 -35.26
N ASN A 276 4.18 -24.42 -33.96
CA ASN A 276 3.37 -25.30 -33.09
C ASN A 276 2.67 -24.51 -31.98
N TYR A 277 2.24 -23.29 -32.28
CA TYR A 277 1.41 -22.51 -31.38
C TYR A 277 0.04 -23.23 -31.16
N THR A 278 -0.55 -23.13 -29.97
CA THR A 278 -1.48 -24.10 -29.35
C THR A 278 -2.87 -24.27 -29.99
N SER A 279 -3.12 -25.39 -30.66
CA SER A 279 -4.49 -25.92 -30.83
C SER A 279 -4.95 -26.83 -29.68
N LYS A 280 -4.02 -27.29 -28.82
CA LYS A 280 -4.17 -28.11 -27.59
C LYS A 280 -2.79 -28.38 -26.97
N VAL A 281 -2.65 -28.35 -25.65
CA VAL A 281 -1.47 -28.79 -24.89
C VAL A 281 -1.68 -30.22 -24.43
N HIS A 282 -0.77 -31.11 -24.79
CA HIS A 282 -0.78 -32.51 -24.41
C HIS A 282 -0.03 -32.71 -23.10
N VAL A 283 -0.69 -33.21 -22.07
CA VAL A 283 -0.12 -33.46 -20.75
C VAL A 283 -0.21 -34.96 -20.46
N THR A 284 0.93 -35.56 -20.12
CA THR A 284 0.98 -36.94 -19.64
C THR A 284 1.26 -36.94 -18.14
N THR A 285 0.46 -37.70 -17.38
CA THR A 285 0.70 -37.92 -15.95
C THR A 285 1.33 -39.28 -15.69
N LYS A 286 1.95 -39.40 -14.51
CA LYS A 286 2.54 -40.65 -14.03
C LYS A 286 1.56 -41.82 -13.92
N ASP A 287 0.29 -41.51 -13.65
CA ASP A 287 -0.80 -42.50 -13.57
C ASP A 287 -1.30 -42.93 -14.96
N GLY A 288 -0.63 -42.51 -16.03
CA GLY A 288 -0.95 -42.85 -17.40
C GLY A 288 -2.11 -42.05 -17.99
N LYS A 289 -2.56 -40.97 -17.33
CA LYS A 289 -3.55 -40.07 -17.94
C LYS A 289 -2.88 -39.32 -19.09
N ASP A 290 -3.55 -39.34 -20.24
CA ASP A 290 -3.15 -38.61 -21.44
C ASP A 290 -4.25 -37.58 -21.74
N ILE A 291 -3.93 -36.29 -21.56
CA ILE A 291 -4.93 -35.22 -21.51
C ILE A 291 -4.55 -34.11 -22.48
N TYR A 292 -5.52 -33.66 -23.28
CA TYR A 292 -5.38 -32.52 -24.16
C TYR A 292 -6.14 -31.32 -23.59
N ILE A 293 -5.40 -30.26 -23.26
CA ILE A 293 -5.92 -29.07 -22.58
C ILE A 293 -5.77 -27.87 -23.49
N ASN A 294 -6.85 -27.13 -23.71
CA ASN A 294 -6.75 -25.81 -24.32
C ASN A 294 -6.36 -24.79 -23.24
N PRO A 295 -5.17 -24.18 -23.34
CA PRO A 295 -4.68 -23.33 -22.27
C PRO A 295 -5.44 -22.00 -22.24
N SER A 296 -5.50 -21.39 -21.06
CA SER A 296 -5.94 -20.00 -20.92
C SER A 296 -4.86 -19.06 -21.43
N VAL A 297 -5.28 -18.03 -22.15
CA VAL A 297 -4.40 -17.08 -22.83
C VAL A 297 -4.67 -15.66 -22.36
N TYR A 298 -3.60 -14.95 -22.04
CA TYR A 298 -3.61 -13.55 -21.64
C TYR A 298 -2.68 -12.74 -22.53
N VAL A 299 -3.15 -11.58 -22.95
CA VAL A 299 -2.37 -10.59 -23.68
C VAL A 299 -2.19 -9.38 -22.78
N TYR A 300 -1.07 -9.33 -22.06
CA TYR A 300 -0.77 -8.24 -21.13
C TYR A 300 -0.52 -6.92 -21.83
N THR A 301 -0.05 -6.95 -23.08
CA THR A 301 0.15 -5.77 -23.93
C THR A 301 -1.07 -4.84 -23.98
N ILE A 302 -2.28 -5.40 -23.99
CA ILE A 302 -3.55 -4.64 -24.03
C ILE A 302 -4.52 -5.03 -22.90
N GLU A 303 -4.02 -5.74 -21.89
CA GLU A 303 -4.80 -6.23 -20.73
C GLU A 303 -6.03 -7.08 -21.12
N LEU A 304 -5.90 -7.90 -22.17
CA LEU A 304 -6.98 -8.72 -22.69
C LEU A 304 -6.84 -10.17 -22.20
N ALA A 305 -7.90 -10.69 -21.57
CA ALA A 305 -8.03 -12.10 -21.24
C ALA A 305 -8.96 -12.80 -22.24
N LEU A 306 -8.60 -14.01 -22.67
CA LEU A 306 -9.47 -14.83 -23.50
C LEU A 306 -10.28 -15.82 -22.64
N LEU A 307 -11.44 -16.21 -23.15
CA LEU A 307 -12.34 -17.13 -22.49
C LEU A 307 -11.70 -18.51 -22.34
N ASN A 308 -11.88 -19.12 -21.18
CA ASN A 308 -11.37 -20.44 -20.86
C ASN A 308 -12.48 -21.48 -21.07
N ASP A 309 -12.87 -21.65 -22.33
CA ASP A 309 -14.03 -22.42 -22.81
C ASP A 309 -13.64 -23.72 -23.52
N GLY A 310 -12.38 -24.11 -23.43
CA GLY A 310 -11.89 -25.33 -24.07
C GLY A 310 -11.84 -25.23 -25.61
N THR A 311 -12.06 -24.08 -26.24
CA THR A 311 -11.90 -23.88 -27.70
C THR A 311 -10.57 -23.16 -28.01
N ASP A 312 -10.18 -23.12 -29.29
CA ASP A 312 -9.09 -22.25 -29.77
C ASP A 312 -9.63 -20.94 -30.38
N ASP A 313 -10.92 -20.66 -30.26
CA ASP A 313 -11.49 -19.41 -30.77
C ASP A 313 -11.06 -18.24 -29.86
N ALA A 314 -10.64 -17.12 -30.45
CA ALA A 314 -10.29 -15.90 -29.74
C ALA A 314 -11.57 -15.17 -29.26
N ILE A 315 -12.17 -15.72 -28.22
CA ILE A 315 -13.35 -15.17 -27.55
C ILE A 315 -12.89 -14.40 -26.31
N ILE A 316 -13.40 -13.19 -26.11
CA ILE A 316 -13.02 -12.35 -24.97
C ILE A 316 -13.60 -12.92 -23.67
N GLY A 317 -12.74 -13.07 -22.67
CA GLY A 317 -13.06 -13.54 -21.32
C GLY A 317 -13.07 -12.42 -20.29
N GLU A 318 -12.98 -12.80 -19.01
CA GLU A 318 -12.86 -11.86 -17.89
C GLU A 318 -11.52 -12.07 -17.18
N TYR A 319 -10.76 -10.98 -17.00
CA TYR A 319 -9.48 -10.99 -16.31
C TYR A 319 -9.64 -11.13 -14.79
N SER A 320 -10.58 -10.38 -14.21
CA SER A 320 -10.81 -10.26 -12.77
C SER A 320 -12.16 -9.58 -12.52
N ALA A 321 -12.59 -9.49 -11.26
CA ALA A 321 -13.75 -8.68 -10.85
C ALA A 321 -13.64 -7.19 -11.28
N ASN A 322 -12.43 -6.72 -11.60
CA ASN A 322 -12.15 -5.38 -12.11
C ASN A 322 -11.94 -5.32 -13.63
N ASN A 323 -12.46 -6.30 -14.40
CA ASN A 323 -12.26 -6.37 -15.86
C ASN A 323 -12.65 -5.08 -16.59
N SER A 324 -13.65 -4.35 -16.08
CA SER A 324 -14.11 -3.05 -16.61
C SER A 324 -13.04 -1.95 -16.63
N LYS A 325 -11.94 -2.11 -15.88
CA LYS A 325 -10.83 -1.14 -15.83
C LYS A 325 -9.68 -1.49 -16.77
N THR A 326 -9.73 -2.64 -17.46
CA THR A 326 -8.68 -3.02 -18.41
C THR A 326 -8.71 -2.12 -19.64
N LYS A 327 -7.55 -1.87 -20.26
CA LYS A 327 -7.48 -1.10 -21.51
C LYS A 327 -8.41 -1.65 -22.60
N ALA A 328 -8.47 -2.98 -22.73
CA ALA A 328 -9.38 -3.66 -23.65
C ALA A 328 -10.87 -3.34 -23.36
N ALA A 329 -11.30 -3.41 -22.10
CA ALA A 329 -12.68 -3.12 -21.73
C ALA A 329 -13.05 -1.64 -21.88
N ILE A 330 -12.13 -0.74 -21.54
CA ILE A 330 -12.30 0.72 -21.75
C ILE A 330 -12.51 1.03 -23.23
N ALA A 331 -11.85 0.30 -24.13
CA ALA A 331 -12.05 0.42 -25.56
C ALA A 331 -13.35 -0.20 -26.11
N GLY A 332 -14.25 -0.64 -25.23
CA GLY A 332 -15.59 -1.12 -25.57
C GLY A 332 -15.72 -2.63 -25.77
N LEU A 333 -14.65 -3.40 -25.52
CA LEU A 333 -14.67 -4.86 -25.62
C LEU A 333 -15.38 -5.48 -24.41
N MET A 334 -16.16 -6.53 -24.65
CA MET A 334 -16.98 -7.21 -23.64
C MET A 334 -16.75 -8.72 -23.66
N LYS A 335 -17.07 -9.36 -22.55
CA LYS A 335 -17.08 -10.83 -22.45
C LYS A 335 -17.96 -11.42 -23.56
N ASN A 336 -17.49 -12.53 -24.14
CA ASN A 336 -18.09 -13.26 -25.26
C ASN A 336 -18.00 -12.59 -26.64
N ASP A 337 -17.34 -11.44 -26.77
CA ASP A 337 -17.02 -10.90 -28.09
C ASP A 337 -16.08 -11.86 -28.82
N LYS A 338 -16.38 -12.15 -30.10
CA LYS A 338 -15.54 -13.00 -30.95
C LYS A 338 -14.62 -12.13 -31.78
N ILE A 339 -13.32 -12.27 -31.59
CA ILE A 339 -12.33 -11.46 -32.32
C ILE A 339 -12.21 -12.00 -33.75
N ILE A 340 -12.40 -11.13 -34.75
CA ILE A 340 -12.34 -11.49 -36.18
C ILE A 340 -11.22 -10.73 -36.92
N GLY A 341 -10.63 -9.72 -36.28
CA GLY A 341 -9.49 -8.99 -36.84
C GLY A 341 -8.77 -8.14 -35.79
N ILE A 342 -7.48 -7.91 -36.02
CA ILE A 342 -6.64 -7.04 -35.20
C ILE A 342 -5.74 -6.16 -36.08
N PHE A 343 -5.56 -4.92 -35.68
CA PHE A 343 -4.80 -3.91 -36.42
C PHE A 343 -3.89 -3.16 -35.46
N ALA A 344 -2.64 -2.95 -35.85
CA ALA A 344 -1.70 -2.06 -35.15
C ALA A 344 -1.53 -0.78 -35.95
N LYS A 345 -1.72 0.37 -35.30
CA LYS A 345 -1.52 1.69 -35.87
C LYS A 345 -0.34 2.39 -35.24
N ASN A 346 0.39 3.13 -36.07
CA ASN A 346 1.39 4.07 -35.57
C ASN A 346 0.66 5.19 -34.79
N PRO A 347 0.98 5.42 -33.52
CA PRO A 347 0.29 6.42 -32.69
C PRO A 347 0.46 7.86 -33.20
N LYS A 348 1.52 8.14 -33.95
CA LYS A 348 1.83 9.49 -34.46
C LYS A 348 1.20 9.76 -35.82
N THR A 349 1.22 8.77 -36.71
CA THR A 349 0.76 8.95 -38.10
C THR A 349 -0.64 8.40 -38.35
N GLY A 350 -1.14 7.53 -37.47
CA GLY A 350 -2.42 6.82 -37.63
C GLY A 350 -2.39 5.72 -38.69
N GLU A 351 -1.26 5.49 -39.35
CA GLU A 351 -1.08 4.49 -40.39
C GLU A 351 -1.11 3.08 -39.78
N ILE A 352 -1.77 2.14 -40.47
CA ILE A 352 -1.76 0.72 -40.10
C ILE A 352 -0.38 0.17 -40.43
N ILE A 353 0.37 -0.22 -39.41
CA ILE A 353 1.72 -0.77 -39.52
C ILE A 353 1.73 -2.30 -39.48
N ASP A 354 0.65 -2.91 -39.00
CA ASP A 354 0.47 -4.35 -38.97
C ASP A 354 -1.02 -4.71 -38.91
N GLU A 355 -1.41 -5.84 -39.49
CA GLU A 355 -2.78 -6.35 -39.41
C GLU A 355 -2.84 -7.88 -39.45
N LEU A 356 -3.95 -8.40 -38.94
CA LEU A 356 -4.34 -9.80 -39.05
C LEU A 356 -5.86 -9.84 -39.14
N LYS A 357 -6.37 -10.18 -40.32
CA LYS A 357 -7.79 -10.36 -40.63
C LYS A 357 -7.94 -11.39 -41.75
N TYR A 358 -9.14 -11.92 -41.90
CA TYR A 358 -9.52 -12.79 -43.02
C TYR A 358 -10.75 -12.22 -43.73
N ASP A 359 -10.85 -12.49 -45.03
CA ASP A 359 -11.93 -11.95 -45.87
C ASP A 359 -13.32 -12.54 -45.53
N ASP A 360 -13.34 -13.72 -44.91
CA ASP A 360 -14.56 -14.43 -44.51
C ASP A 360 -15.09 -14.03 -43.12
N ASP A 361 -14.46 -13.05 -42.47
CA ASP A 361 -14.77 -12.62 -41.10
C ASP A 361 -14.81 -13.79 -40.09
N ARG A 362 -14.01 -14.84 -40.33
CA ARG A 362 -13.85 -15.93 -39.37
C ARG A 362 -13.27 -15.44 -38.06
N VAL A 363 -13.62 -16.14 -36.99
CA VAL A 363 -13.03 -15.90 -35.68
C VAL A 363 -11.54 -16.24 -35.75
N LEU A 364 -10.70 -15.32 -35.29
CA LEU A 364 -9.28 -15.57 -35.11
C LEU A 364 -9.10 -16.64 -34.05
N THR A 365 -8.04 -17.40 -34.15
CA THR A 365 -7.64 -18.33 -33.10
C THR A 365 -6.89 -17.59 -31.99
N LYS A 366 -6.93 -18.12 -30.76
CA LYS A 366 -6.05 -17.65 -29.66
C LYS A 366 -4.58 -17.71 -30.11
N SER A 367 -4.32 -18.66 -31.01
CA SER A 367 -3.07 -18.88 -31.69
C SER A 367 -2.54 -17.76 -32.56
N GLU A 368 -3.36 -17.34 -33.50
CA GLU A 368 -3.01 -16.23 -34.37
C GLU A 368 -2.88 -14.92 -33.56
N LEU A 369 -3.69 -14.76 -32.51
CA LEU A 369 -3.61 -13.60 -31.63
C LEU A 369 -2.26 -13.51 -30.92
N LEU A 370 -1.78 -14.59 -30.29
CA LEU A 370 -0.47 -14.52 -29.62
C LEU A 370 0.69 -14.35 -30.59
N ALA A 371 0.64 -14.99 -31.75
CA ALA A 371 1.64 -14.78 -32.79
C ALA A 371 1.71 -13.30 -33.23
N PHE A 372 0.56 -12.62 -33.32
CA PHE A 372 0.50 -11.20 -33.60
C PHE A 372 1.20 -10.36 -32.53
N PHE A 373 0.95 -10.61 -31.24
CA PHE A 373 1.56 -9.86 -30.13
C PHE A 373 3.05 -10.11 -29.88
N GLN A 374 3.66 -11.05 -30.62
CA GLN A 374 5.11 -11.31 -30.59
C GLN A 374 5.86 -10.65 -31.75
N ARG A 375 5.17 -9.96 -32.67
CA ARG A 375 5.81 -9.26 -33.80
C ARG A 375 6.56 -8.01 -33.34
N GLU A 376 7.67 -7.69 -34.00
CA GLU A 376 8.51 -6.51 -33.70
C GLU A 376 7.74 -5.18 -33.78
N THR A 377 6.76 -5.10 -34.69
CA THR A 377 5.82 -3.98 -34.86
C THR A 377 5.02 -3.67 -33.59
N ILE A 378 4.79 -4.67 -32.73
CA ILE A 378 4.04 -4.53 -31.49
C ILE A 378 4.95 -4.14 -30.32
N GLU A 379 6.24 -4.50 -30.39
CA GLU A 379 7.19 -4.25 -29.31
C GLU A 379 7.37 -2.77 -28.98
N VAL A 380 7.12 -1.89 -29.96
CA VAL A 380 7.22 -0.43 -29.84
C VAL A 380 5.98 0.24 -29.24
N GLY A 381 4.96 -0.53 -28.84
CA GLY A 381 3.73 -0.02 -28.22
C GLY A 381 2.85 0.79 -29.19
N PRO A 382 2.36 0.19 -30.30
CA PRO A 382 1.40 0.83 -31.20
C PRO A 382 0.01 0.96 -30.58
N ASP A 383 -0.90 1.66 -31.27
CA ASP A 383 -2.31 1.64 -30.89
C ASP A 383 -3.00 0.44 -31.57
N ILE A 384 -3.69 -0.39 -30.79
CA ILE A 384 -4.32 -1.63 -31.25
C ILE A 384 -5.81 -1.42 -31.43
N LEU A 385 -6.36 -1.87 -32.57
CA LEU A 385 -7.79 -1.95 -32.79
C LEU A 385 -8.21 -3.40 -32.95
N ILE A 386 -9.30 -3.76 -32.30
CA ILE A 386 -9.88 -5.10 -32.37
C ILE A 386 -11.21 -5.01 -33.11
N ARG A 387 -11.31 -5.74 -34.22
CA ARG A 387 -12.57 -5.99 -34.91
C ARG A 387 -13.20 -7.24 -34.33
N TYR A 388 -14.44 -7.14 -33.89
CA TYR A 388 -15.13 -8.22 -33.18
C TYR A 388 -16.58 -8.39 -33.65
N ASN A 389 -17.11 -9.59 -33.44
CA ASN A 389 -18.50 -9.94 -33.66
C ASN A 389 -19.21 -10.13 -32.30
N ARG A 390 -20.22 -9.30 -32.05
CA ARG A 390 -21.08 -9.36 -30.86
C ARG A 390 -22.50 -9.72 -31.28
N GLY A 391 -22.89 -10.98 -31.08
CA GLY A 391 -24.25 -11.44 -31.36
C GLY A 391 -24.68 -11.28 -32.82
N GLY A 392 -23.75 -11.36 -33.76
CA GLY A 392 -23.98 -11.19 -35.20
C GLY A 392 -23.60 -9.80 -35.75
N ASN A 393 -23.42 -8.81 -34.88
CA ASN A 393 -23.02 -7.46 -35.29
C ASN A 393 -21.51 -7.31 -35.26
N ILE A 394 -20.93 -6.83 -36.37
CA ILE A 394 -19.51 -6.56 -36.48
C ILE A 394 -19.23 -5.12 -36.07
N SER A 395 -18.23 -4.92 -35.21
CA SER A 395 -17.81 -3.61 -34.72
C SER A 395 -16.29 -3.58 -34.54
N THR A 396 -15.74 -2.38 -34.35
CA THR A 396 -14.31 -2.18 -34.05
C THR A 396 -14.20 -1.44 -32.73
N SER A 397 -13.22 -1.81 -31.90
CA SER A 397 -12.94 -1.13 -30.64
C SER A 397 -12.43 0.28 -30.88
N GLU A 398 -12.50 1.12 -29.85
CA GLU A 398 -11.68 2.32 -29.79
C GLU A 398 -10.18 1.93 -29.79
N PRO A 399 -9.26 2.85 -30.16
CA PRO A 399 -7.82 2.58 -30.12
C PRO A 399 -7.36 2.21 -28.71
N ILE A 400 -6.72 1.05 -28.58
CA ILE A 400 -6.15 0.54 -27.34
C ILE A 400 -4.66 0.84 -27.31
N GLU A 401 -4.21 1.67 -26.38
CA GLU A 401 -2.79 1.98 -26.25
C GLU A 401 -2.00 0.79 -25.72
N ALA A 402 -1.23 0.11 -26.57
CA ALA A 402 -0.41 -1.02 -26.16
C ALA A 402 0.75 -0.61 -25.24
N TYR A 403 1.02 -1.42 -24.22
CA TYR A 403 2.28 -1.34 -23.48
C TYR A 403 3.44 -1.84 -24.37
N ASP A 404 4.52 -1.07 -24.42
CA ASP A 404 5.74 -1.52 -25.07
C ASP A 404 6.40 -2.67 -24.27
N LYS A 405 7.13 -3.53 -24.98
CA LYS A 405 7.74 -4.74 -24.41
C LYS A 405 8.78 -4.41 -23.34
N ARG A 406 9.48 -3.27 -23.46
CA ARG A 406 10.48 -2.84 -22.48
C ARG A 406 9.82 -2.50 -21.14
N THR A 407 8.69 -1.80 -21.18
CA THR A 407 7.89 -1.47 -19.99
C THR A 407 7.41 -2.74 -19.29
N LEU A 408 6.81 -3.69 -20.00
CA LEU A 408 6.36 -4.96 -19.42
C LEU A 408 7.52 -5.77 -18.83
N ASN A 409 8.61 -5.92 -19.58
CA ASN A 409 9.80 -6.67 -19.13
C ASN A 409 10.45 -6.04 -17.89
N SER A 410 10.42 -4.70 -17.76
CA SER A 410 10.95 -4.01 -16.58
C SER A 410 10.25 -4.47 -15.30
N GLN A 411 8.96 -4.79 -15.40
CA GLN A 411 8.10 -5.31 -14.34
C GLN A 411 8.13 -6.85 -14.22
N GLY A 412 8.91 -7.54 -15.06
CA GLY A 412 8.93 -9.01 -15.11
C GLY A 412 7.66 -9.61 -15.70
N ILE A 413 6.89 -8.81 -16.45
CA ILE A 413 5.67 -9.23 -17.14
C ILE A 413 6.03 -9.51 -18.60
N THR A 414 5.60 -10.65 -19.12
CA THR A 414 5.73 -10.99 -20.55
C THR A 414 4.60 -10.33 -21.34
N SER A 415 4.79 -10.07 -22.64
CA SER A 415 3.71 -9.50 -23.51
C SER A 415 2.46 -10.36 -23.53
N THR A 416 2.66 -11.68 -23.48
CA THR A 416 1.60 -12.68 -23.50
C THR A 416 1.89 -13.78 -22.49
N LYS A 417 0.86 -14.47 -22.00
CA LYS A 417 1.01 -15.60 -21.08
C LYS A 417 0.01 -16.70 -21.42
N VAL A 418 0.51 -17.92 -21.40
CA VAL A 418 -0.25 -19.15 -21.59
C VAL A 418 -0.20 -19.93 -20.28
N GLN A 419 -1.35 -20.40 -19.79
CA GLN A 419 -1.43 -21.18 -18.55
C GLN A 419 -2.43 -22.33 -18.67
N LEU A 420 -2.12 -23.45 -18.01
CA LEU A 420 -2.98 -24.64 -18.01
C LEU A 420 -4.03 -24.64 -16.89
N GLY A 421 -4.07 -23.59 -16.07
CA GLY A 421 -4.94 -23.54 -14.90
C GLY A 421 -4.51 -24.53 -13.82
N ILE A 422 -3.22 -24.81 -13.67
CA ILE A 422 -2.68 -25.68 -12.62
C ILE A 422 -1.68 -24.90 -11.76
N THR A 423 -1.59 -25.27 -10.48
CA THR A 423 -0.61 -24.68 -9.55
C THR A 423 0.34 -25.73 -9.01
N CYS A 424 1.54 -25.31 -8.59
CA CYS A 424 2.49 -26.18 -7.92
C CYS A 424 1.97 -26.53 -6.52
N ARG A 425 2.10 -27.79 -6.11
CA ARG A 425 1.78 -28.18 -4.73
C ARG A 425 2.67 -27.41 -3.75
N ASN A 426 2.04 -26.76 -2.78
CA ASN A 426 2.75 -26.19 -1.64
C ASN A 426 3.08 -27.26 -0.61
N LYS A 427 4.28 -27.16 -0.03
CA LYS A 427 4.74 -28.01 1.07
C LYS A 427 5.45 -27.17 2.13
N PHE A 428 5.32 -27.57 3.39
CA PHE A 428 6.11 -26.98 4.45
C PHE A 428 7.61 -27.18 4.20
N ASN A 429 8.38 -26.11 4.34
CA ASN A 429 9.83 -26.14 4.23
C ASN A 429 10.44 -25.14 5.20
N LEU A 430 11.09 -25.66 6.25
CA LEU A 430 11.66 -24.84 7.33
C LEU A 430 12.73 -23.88 6.82
N VAL A 431 13.58 -24.31 5.89
CA VAL A 431 14.63 -23.45 5.33
C VAL A 431 14.00 -22.28 4.59
N LYS A 432 13.04 -22.56 3.68
CA LYS A 432 12.29 -21.52 2.98
C LYS A 432 11.55 -20.59 3.95
N LEU A 433 10.98 -21.11 5.02
CA LEU A 433 10.27 -20.31 6.04
C LEU A 433 11.17 -19.25 6.68
N LEU A 434 12.45 -19.55 6.89
CA LEU A 434 13.39 -18.64 7.55
C LEU A 434 13.91 -17.52 6.64
N TYR A 435 14.00 -17.74 5.32
CA TYR A 435 14.58 -16.75 4.40
C TYR A 435 13.57 -16.12 3.41
N MET A 436 12.53 -16.83 2.98
CA MET A 436 11.57 -16.34 1.99
C MET A 436 10.81 -15.08 2.41
N PRO A 437 10.43 -14.88 3.69
CA PRO A 437 9.80 -13.63 4.10
C PRO A 437 10.66 -12.39 3.80
N TRP A 438 11.98 -12.49 4.01
CA TRP A 438 12.93 -11.44 3.66
C TRP A 438 13.02 -11.21 2.14
N VAL A 439 13.05 -12.30 1.37
CA VAL A 439 13.05 -12.23 -0.10
C VAL A 439 11.78 -11.55 -0.61
N GLN A 440 10.62 -11.90 -0.08
CA GLN A 440 9.33 -11.32 -0.46
C GLN A 440 9.24 -9.83 -0.10
N THR A 441 9.73 -9.44 1.08
CA THR A 441 9.88 -8.03 1.46
C THR A 441 10.82 -7.28 0.50
N GLY A 442 11.97 -7.85 0.15
CA GLY A 442 12.92 -7.25 -0.79
C GLY A 442 12.37 -7.14 -2.22
N GLN A 443 11.63 -8.15 -2.68
CA GLN A 443 10.90 -8.10 -3.94
C GLN A 443 9.84 -7.00 -3.94
N SER A 444 9.08 -6.85 -2.84
CA SER A 444 8.10 -5.76 -2.69
C SER A 444 8.78 -4.39 -2.81
N ILE A 445 9.93 -4.19 -2.16
CA ILE A 445 10.72 -2.95 -2.29
C ILE A 445 11.15 -2.72 -3.75
N THR A 446 11.67 -3.77 -4.39
CA THR A 446 12.14 -3.69 -5.78
C THR A 446 11.00 -3.31 -6.72
N SER A 447 9.82 -3.88 -6.54
CA SER A 447 8.63 -3.55 -7.31
C SER A 447 8.21 -2.10 -7.12
N ILE A 448 8.23 -1.57 -5.90
CA ILE A 448 7.93 -0.15 -5.64
C ILE A 448 8.91 0.75 -6.41
N VAL A 449 10.21 0.48 -6.32
CA VAL A 449 11.24 1.27 -7.00
C VAL A 449 11.08 1.22 -8.51
N LYS A 450 10.83 0.03 -9.08
CA LYS A 450 10.59 -0.14 -10.52
C LYS A 450 9.34 0.63 -10.98
N THR A 451 8.24 0.52 -10.24
CA THR A 451 6.99 1.22 -10.56
C THR A 451 7.13 2.73 -10.48
N LEU A 452 7.78 3.26 -9.45
CA LEU A 452 8.08 4.70 -9.37
C LEU A 452 9.03 5.15 -10.49
N GLY A 453 10.00 4.31 -10.87
CA GLY A 453 10.91 4.58 -11.98
C GLY A 453 10.22 4.69 -13.33
N LEU A 454 9.11 3.98 -13.55
CA LEU A 454 8.34 4.05 -14.78
C LEU A 454 7.71 5.43 -15.00
N ILE A 455 7.24 6.08 -13.94
CA ILE A 455 6.65 7.44 -13.99
C ILE A 455 7.64 8.46 -14.55
N PHE A 456 8.94 8.28 -14.31
CA PHE A 456 10.00 9.17 -14.82
C PHE A 456 10.61 8.71 -16.14
N SER A 457 10.23 7.53 -16.63
CA SER A 457 10.63 7.04 -17.94
C SER A 457 9.64 7.53 -19.01
N ASN A 458 10.05 7.63 -20.28
CA ASN A 458 9.15 7.94 -21.42
C ASN A 458 8.08 6.85 -21.68
N SER A 459 7.78 6.00 -20.70
CA SER A 459 6.67 5.06 -20.74
C SER A 459 5.34 5.81 -20.71
N ARG A 460 4.29 5.25 -21.32
CA ARG A 460 2.93 5.83 -21.30
C ARG A 460 2.22 5.70 -19.93
N ILE A 461 2.97 5.54 -18.84
CA ILE A 461 2.45 5.37 -17.48
C ILE A 461 2.57 6.71 -16.76
N GLY A 462 1.42 7.29 -16.41
CA GLY A 462 1.33 8.62 -15.82
C GLY A 462 1.02 8.61 -14.33
N VAL A 463 1.00 9.80 -13.71
CA VAL A 463 0.54 10.01 -12.32
C VAL A 463 -0.93 9.59 -12.16
N ASP A 464 -1.72 9.64 -13.23
CA ASP A 464 -3.11 9.17 -13.27
C ASP A 464 -3.25 7.66 -13.02
N ASP A 465 -2.18 6.88 -13.17
CA ASP A 465 -2.18 5.42 -12.93
C ASP A 465 -1.87 5.05 -11.48
N LEU A 466 -1.50 6.02 -10.63
CA LEU A 466 -1.32 5.79 -9.20
C LEU A 466 -2.67 5.59 -8.52
N SER A 467 -2.76 4.54 -7.70
CA SER A 467 -3.95 4.27 -6.89
C SER A 467 -3.95 5.15 -5.63
N GLY A 468 -4.99 5.95 -5.45
CA GLY A 468 -5.26 6.68 -4.21
C GLY A 468 -5.98 5.83 -3.17
N PRO A 469 -6.51 6.45 -2.10
CA PRO A 469 -7.22 5.74 -1.03
C PRO A 469 -8.41 4.90 -1.53
N VAL A 470 -9.14 5.40 -2.53
CA VAL A 470 -10.28 4.70 -3.14
C VAL A 470 -9.80 3.49 -3.96
N GLY A 471 -8.71 3.65 -4.73
CA GLY A 471 -8.05 2.55 -5.42
C GLY A 471 -7.60 1.45 -4.45
N ILE A 472 -6.91 1.82 -3.35
CA ILE A 472 -6.48 0.88 -2.31
C ILE A 472 -7.66 0.14 -1.70
N PHE A 473 -8.79 0.81 -1.44
CA PHE A 473 -10.02 0.15 -1.00
C PHE A 473 -10.51 -0.91 -1.99
N THR A 474 -10.53 -0.61 -3.30
CA THR A 474 -10.97 -1.59 -4.31
C THR A 474 -10.05 -2.81 -4.38
N ILE A 475 -8.74 -2.60 -4.21
CA ILE A 475 -7.74 -3.66 -4.14
C ILE A 475 -7.96 -4.53 -2.91
N LEU A 476 -8.14 -3.92 -1.73
CA LEU A 476 -8.36 -4.66 -0.49
C LEU A 476 -9.70 -5.41 -0.46
N LYS A 477 -10.78 -4.83 -1.02
CA LYS A 477 -12.05 -5.54 -1.20
C LYS A 477 -11.84 -6.82 -2.04
N SER A 478 -11.10 -6.70 -3.15
CA SER A 478 -10.77 -7.84 -4.01
C SER A 478 -9.88 -8.87 -3.29
N ALA A 479 -8.92 -8.39 -2.49
CA ALA A 479 -8.04 -9.23 -1.69
C ALA A 479 -8.82 -10.10 -0.68
N VAL A 480 -9.83 -9.53 -0.03
CA VAL A 480 -10.68 -10.28 0.90
C VAL A 480 -11.50 -11.35 0.18
N GLN A 481 -12.05 -11.03 -0.99
CA GLN A 481 -12.79 -12.00 -1.82
C GLN A 481 -11.92 -13.18 -2.27
N GLN A 482 -10.64 -12.92 -2.54
CA GLN A 482 -9.66 -13.93 -2.98
C GLN A 482 -8.91 -14.61 -1.83
N GLY A 483 -9.19 -14.26 -0.56
CA GLY A 483 -8.47 -14.80 0.59
C GLY A 483 -7.00 -14.35 0.68
N SER A 484 -6.60 -13.27 -0.02
CA SER A 484 -5.23 -12.77 -0.10
C SER A 484 -4.97 -11.51 0.74
N LEU A 485 -5.87 -11.19 1.68
CA LEU A 485 -5.80 -9.99 2.53
C LEU A 485 -4.44 -9.80 3.21
N PHE A 486 -3.86 -10.85 3.79
CA PHE A 486 -2.58 -10.76 4.49
C PHE A 486 -1.40 -10.51 3.55
N THR A 487 -1.42 -11.07 2.35
CA THR A 487 -0.42 -10.77 1.32
C THR A 487 -0.46 -9.28 0.98
N TRP A 488 -1.65 -8.72 0.78
CA TRP A 488 -1.83 -7.29 0.53
C TRP A 488 -1.46 -6.43 1.73
N MET A 489 -1.75 -6.87 2.96
CA MET A 489 -1.29 -6.19 4.18
C MET A 489 0.24 -6.11 4.22
N ALA A 490 0.95 -7.21 3.91
CA ALA A 490 2.41 -7.21 3.89
C ALA A 490 2.96 -6.25 2.83
N VAL A 491 2.42 -6.29 1.60
CA VAL A 491 2.81 -5.37 0.51
C VAL A 491 2.54 -3.91 0.88
N LEU A 492 1.35 -3.59 1.40
CA LEU A 492 1.00 -2.23 1.83
C LEU A 492 1.87 -1.76 3.01
N SER A 493 2.28 -2.67 3.90
CA SER A 493 3.22 -2.36 4.97
C SER A 493 4.57 -1.92 4.39
N VAL A 494 5.14 -2.68 3.45
CA VAL A 494 6.37 -2.28 2.76
C VAL A 494 6.20 -0.94 2.05
N ASN A 495 5.08 -0.73 1.35
CA ASN A 495 4.79 0.54 0.67
C ASN A 495 4.77 1.72 1.66
N LEU A 496 4.06 1.59 2.78
CA LEU A 496 3.96 2.65 3.79
C LEU A 496 5.32 2.93 4.43
N GLY A 497 6.09 1.91 4.78
CA GLY A 497 7.46 2.05 5.29
C GLY A 497 8.40 2.70 4.28
N PHE A 498 8.31 2.33 3.00
CA PHE A 498 9.13 2.90 1.93
C PHE A 498 8.80 4.37 1.66
N VAL A 499 7.51 4.69 1.51
CA VAL A 499 7.05 6.07 1.25
C VAL A 499 7.44 6.98 2.42
N ASN A 500 7.26 6.54 3.66
CA ASN A 500 7.66 7.33 4.84
C ASN A 500 9.19 7.49 4.97
N LEU A 501 10.01 6.71 4.26
CA LEU A 501 11.47 6.94 4.19
C LEU A 501 11.88 7.90 3.07
N LEU A 502 10.99 8.24 2.13
CA LEU A 502 11.31 9.20 1.08
C LEU A 502 11.61 10.57 1.71
N PRO A 503 12.60 11.33 1.18
CA PRO A 503 12.98 12.65 1.68
C PRO A 503 11.96 13.72 1.25
N LEU A 504 10.68 13.46 1.49
CA LEU A 504 9.57 14.35 1.21
C LEU A 504 9.18 15.06 2.52
N PRO A 505 8.96 16.39 2.50
CA PRO A 505 8.47 17.07 3.67
C PRO A 505 7.08 16.55 4.07
N ALA A 506 6.75 16.70 5.35
CA ALA A 506 5.61 16.10 6.06
C ALA A 506 5.67 14.58 6.34
N LEU A 507 6.60 13.85 5.71
CA LEU A 507 6.88 12.46 6.05
C LEU A 507 8.12 12.35 6.97
N ASP A 508 8.29 11.19 7.60
CA ASP A 508 9.44 10.91 8.48
C ASP A 508 10.78 11.08 7.77
N GLY A 509 10.86 10.65 6.51
CA GLY A 509 12.03 10.74 5.67
C GLY A 509 12.47 12.18 5.40
N GLY A 510 11.54 13.14 5.41
CA GLY A 510 11.85 14.57 5.40
C GLY A 510 12.63 15.00 6.65
N ARG A 511 12.18 14.58 7.84
CA ARG A 511 12.89 14.83 9.12
C ARG A 511 14.25 14.11 9.14
N LEU A 512 14.30 12.86 8.66
CA LEU A 512 15.56 12.13 8.52
C LEU A 512 16.53 12.86 7.60
N ALA A 513 16.06 13.47 6.51
CA ALA A 513 16.90 14.26 5.61
C ALA A 513 17.51 15.47 6.32
N PHE A 514 16.76 16.17 7.18
CA PHE A 514 17.30 17.27 8.01
C PHE A 514 18.32 16.78 9.04
N LEU A 515 18.11 15.61 9.64
CA LEU A 515 19.08 15.01 10.55
C LEU A 515 20.36 14.57 9.82
N VAL A 516 20.25 14.05 8.60
CA VAL A 516 21.41 13.74 7.75
C VAL A 516 22.14 15.02 7.36
N TYR A 517 21.41 16.08 7.00
CA TYR A 517 21.98 17.41 6.77
C TYR A 517 22.74 17.93 7.99
N GLU A 518 22.17 17.80 9.20
CA GLU A 518 22.84 18.17 10.45
C GLU A 518 24.11 17.34 10.66
N ALA A 519 24.08 16.03 10.38
CA ALA A 519 25.24 15.16 10.53
C ALA A 519 26.41 15.57 9.61
N ILE A 520 26.10 15.99 8.38
CA ILE A 520 27.09 16.43 7.38
C ILE A 520 27.62 17.83 7.72
N THR A 521 26.72 18.78 8.00
CA THR A 521 27.09 20.19 8.19
C THR A 521 27.55 20.51 9.61
N LYS A 522 27.30 19.62 10.56
CA LYS A 522 27.49 19.81 12.01
C LYS A 522 26.74 21.04 12.55
N LYS A 523 25.73 21.54 11.83
CA LYS A 523 24.90 22.70 12.18
C LYS A 523 23.44 22.27 12.25
N LYS A 524 22.76 22.67 13.32
CA LYS A 524 21.31 22.43 13.44
C LYS A 524 20.57 23.22 12.35
N PRO A 525 19.63 22.59 11.61
CA PRO A 525 18.77 23.31 10.68
C PRO A 525 18.01 24.41 11.41
N ASN A 526 17.68 25.48 10.69
CA ASN A 526 16.83 26.51 11.24
C ASN A 526 15.41 25.95 11.41
N ALA A 527 15.00 25.77 12.66
CA ALA A 527 13.67 25.34 13.09
C ALA A 527 12.52 25.98 12.30
N LYS A 528 12.57 27.29 12.05
CA LYS A 528 11.51 27.99 11.28
C LYS A 528 11.47 27.55 9.82
N VAL A 529 12.64 27.34 9.22
CA VAL A 529 12.76 26.93 7.81
C VAL A 529 12.31 25.48 7.65
N GLU A 530 12.75 24.60 8.54
CA GLU A 530 12.31 23.20 8.59
C GLU A 530 10.77 23.11 8.66
N ASN A 531 10.16 23.86 9.58
CA ASN A 531 8.70 23.92 9.69
C ASN A 531 8.02 24.42 8.42
N ILE A 532 8.49 25.52 7.83
CA ILE A 532 7.89 26.05 6.59
C ILE A 532 7.96 24.98 5.49
N ILE A 533 9.09 24.29 5.36
CA ILE A 533 9.27 23.21 4.38
C ILE A 533 8.29 22.07 4.66
N HIS A 534 8.16 21.62 5.92
CA HIS A 534 7.20 20.59 6.32
C HIS A 534 5.75 21.02 6.09
N THR A 535 5.36 22.24 6.44
CA THR A 535 4.00 22.77 6.22
C THR A 535 3.68 22.87 4.74
N VAL A 536 4.58 23.43 3.93
CA VAL A 536 4.39 23.55 2.47
C VAL A 536 4.29 22.16 1.84
N GLY A 537 5.18 21.24 2.21
CA GLY A 537 5.11 19.87 1.71
C GLY A 537 3.85 19.14 2.14
N PHE A 538 3.36 19.36 3.37
CA PHE A 538 2.08 18.80 3.83
C PHE A 538 0.91 19.31 2.96
N VAL A 539 0.86 20.62 2.70
CA VAL A 539 -0.18 21.21 1.84
C VAL A 539 -0.11 20.63 0.42
N LEU A 540 1.09 20.50 -0.16
CA LEU A 540 1.28 19.91 -1.48
C LEU A 540 0.87 18.42 -1.51
N LEU A 541 1.25 17.65 -0.50
CA LEU A 541 0.90 16.24 -0.37
C LEU A 541 -0.62 16.06 -0.23
N MET A 542 -1.29 16.89 0.57
CA MET A 542 -2.75 16.91 0.68
C MET A 542 -3.42 17.31 -0.63
N GLY A 543 -2.90 18.31 -1.33
CA GLY A 543 -3.37 18.66 -2.67
C GLY A 543 -3.27 17.50 -3.65
N LEU A 544 -2.13 16.79 -3.66
CA LEU A 544 -1.92 15.60 -4.48
C LEU A 544 -2.87 14.46 -4.09
N MET A 545 -3.08 14.19 -2.80
CA MET A 545 -4.02 13.16 -2.35
C MET A 545 -5.46 13.46 -2.77
N VAL A 546 -5.91 14.72 -2.69
CA VAL A 546 -7.22 15.13 -3.18
C VAL A 546 -7.33 14.93 -4.70
N PHE A 547 -6.31 15.33 -5.44
CA PHE A 547 -6.25 15.13 -6.90
C PHE A 547 -6.33 13.65 -7.30
N ILE A 548 -5.51 12.79 -6.69
CA ILE A 548 -5.53 11.34 -6.96
C ILE A 548 -6.86 10.72 -6.55
N CYS A 549 -7.42 11.11 -5.39
CA CYS A 549 -8.73 10.62 -4.94
C CYS A 549 -9.84 11.01 -5.92
N PHE A 550 -9.82 12.25 -6.42
CA PHE A 550 -10.76 12.70 -7.44
C PHE A 550 -10.63 11.87 -8.73
N ASN A 551 -9.41 11.62 -9.19
CA ASN A 551 -9.15 10.75 -10.34
C ASN A 551 -9.63 9.30 -10.12
N ASP A 552 -9.42 8.73 -8.92
CA ASP A 552 -9.93 7.39 -8.57
C ASP A 552 -11.46 7.34 -8.59
N VAL A 553 -12.13 8.38 -8.11
CA VAL A 553 -13.60 8.48 -8.11
C VAL A 553 -14.12 8.56 -9.54
N LEU A 554 -13.51 9.40 -10.39
CA LEU A 554 -13.85 9.46 -11.82
C LEU A 554 -13.65 8.10 -12.49
N ARG A 555 -12.53 7.42 -12.20
CA ARG A 555 -12.26 6.07 -12.72
C ARG A 555 -13.27 5.03 -12.24
N CYS A 556 -13.88 5.21 -11.07
CA CYS A 556 -14.93 4.33 -10.56
C CYS A 556 -16.32 4.63 -11.16
N ILE A 557 -16.60 5.87 -11.53
CA ILE A 557 -17.87 6.30 -12.12
C ILE A 557 -17.91 6.03 -13.64
N GLY A 558 -16.75 5.77 -14.25
CA GLY A 558 -16.59 5.60 -15.69
C GLY A 558 -16.24 6.95 -16.32
N ARG A 559 -15.20 6.98 -17.16
CA ARG A 559 -14.91 8.14 -18.01
C ARG A 559 -15.97 8.26 -19.11
#